data_AF-A0A0R2TU09-F1
#
_entry.id   AF-A0A0R2TU09-F1
#
_cell.length_a   1.000
_cell.length_b   1.000
_cell.length_c   1.000
_cell.angle_alpha   90.00
_cell.angle_beta   90.00
_cell.angle_gamma   90.00
#
_symmetry.space_group_name_H-M   'P 1'
#
loop_
_entity.id
_entity.type
_entity.pdbx_description
1 polymer ?
#
loop_
_entity_poly.entity_id
_entity_poly.type
_entity_poly.pdbx_seq_one_letter_code
_entity_poly.pdbx_strand_id
1 'polypeptide(L)'
;MIIEDNTGYFTDDKRSYTEMSSQVSSSDKASSFINKDMNSFTKRRSFKNLNDLESKFGSYFLEKKIIQADLFQTDLKNLVIEIIATCNNGNTTKSKLFLYRKEVEAIRKINDIDDLVAGEYKTPFLAEQKISSSIKALCF
;
A
#
# COMPACT_ATOMS: atom_id res chain seq x y z
N MET A 1 0.15 13.05 10.47
CA MET A 1 1.50 12.92 9.90
C MET A 1 2.35 14.05 10.45
N ILE A 2 3.63 13.80 10.71
CA ILE A 2 4.64 14.79 11.11
C ILE A 2 5.63 14.90 9.95
N ILE A 3 6.23 16.07 9.69
CA ILE A 3 7.23 16.25 8.64
C ILE A 3 8.49 16.85 9.27
N GLU A 4 9.62 16.17 9.11
CA GLU A 4 10.95 16.61 9.57
C GLU A 4 11.96 16.34 8.44
N ASP A 5 12.79 17.32 8.07
CA ASP A 5 13.82 17.22 7.02
C ASP A 5 13.32 16.67 5.65
N ASN A 6 12.10 17.05 5.25
CA ASN A 6 11.38 16.52 4.07
C ASN A 6 11.05 15.02 4.15
N THR A 7 11.08 14.43 5.35
CA THR A 7 10.64 13.06 5.61
C THR A 7 9.29 13.10 6.32
N GLY A 8 8.30 12.42 5.75
CA GLY A 8 6.96 12.31 6.33
C GLY A 8 6.87 11.08 7.22
N TYR A 9 6.39 11.28 8.44
CA TYR A 9 6.23 10.25 9.46
C TYR A 9 4.74 10.08 9.78
N PHE A 10 4.23 8.85 9.68
CA PHE A 10 2.92 8.51 10.20
C PHE A 10 2.84 7.10 10.75
N THR A 11 1.83 6.88 11.59
CA THR A 11 1.49 5.56 12.12
C THR A 11 0.24 5.08 11.38
N ASP A 12 0.25 3.81 10.98
CA ASP A 12 -0.90 3.14 10.40
C ASP A 12 -1.33 1.97 11.28
N ASP A 13 -2.64 1.81 11.48
CA ASP A 13 -3.21 0.76 12.32
C ASP A 13 -3.98 -0.25 11.45
N LYS A 14 -3.45 -1.48 11.38
CA LYS A 14 -4.02 -2.60 10.63
C LYS A 14 -5.41 -3.00 11.12
N ARG A 15 -5.83 -2.63 12.34
CA ARG A 15 -7.22 -2.82 12.81
C ARG A 15 -8.24 -2.06 11.97
N SER A 16 -7.82 -1.02 11.23
CA SER A 16 -8.67 -0.33 10.27
C SER A 16 -8.92 -1.13 8.97
N TYR A 17 -8.23 -2.26 8.77
CA TYR A 17 -8.36 -3.10 7.58
C TYR A 17 -9.44 -4.17 7.81
N THR A 18 -10.71 -3.78 7.91
CA THR A 18 -11.80 -4.76 7.97
C THR A 18 -11.88 -5.56 6.67
N GLU A 19 -11.63 -6.87 6.73
CA GLU A 19 -11.80 -7.78 5.59
C GLU A 19 -13.26 -7.81 5.13
N MET A 20 -13.49 -7.73 3.81
CA MET A 20 -14.73 -8.22 3.22
C MET A 20 -14.65 -9.74 3.08
N SER A 21 -15.69 -10.44 3.54
CA SER A 21 -15.72 -11.91 3.65
C SER A 21 -15.53 -12.63 2.31
N SER A 22 -14.42 -13.35 2.14
CA SER A 22 -14.07 -14.03 0.89
C SER A 22 -14.91 -15.27 0.57
N GLN A 23 -15.49 -15.33 -0.64
CA GLN A 23 -16.12 -16.54 -1.21
C GLN A 23 -15.66 -16.77 -2.67
N VAL A 24 -14.94 -17.88 -2.95
CA VAL A 24 -14.59 -18.40 -4.31
C VAL A 24 -13.66 -17.42 -5.11
N SER A 25 -12.92 -17.73 -6.19
CA SER A 25 -12.59 -18.96 -6.94
C SER A 25 -11.07 -19.28 -6.88
N SER A 26 -10.64 -20.43 -7.41
CA SER A 26 -9.23 -20.75 -7.71
C SER A 26 -8.83 -20.69 -9.20
N SER A 27 -9.77 -20.40 -10.13
CA SER A 27 -9.56 -20.48 -11.59
C SER A 27 -8.72 -19.35 -12.22
N ASP A 28 -8.82 -18.11 -11.72
CA ASP A 28 -8.46 -16.93 -12.53
C ASP A 28 -6.99 -16.49 -12.37
N LYS A 29 -6.16 -17.27 -11.69
CA LYS A 29 -4.82 -16.85 -11.20
C LYS A 29 -3.71 -16.77 -12.26
N ALA A 30 -3.97 -17.17 -13.51
CA ALA A 30 -2.92 -17.34 -14.52
C ALA A 30 -2.73 -16.14 -15.48
N SER A 31 -3.74 -15.29 -15.67
CA SER A 31 -3.76 -14.30 -16.76
C SER A 31 -3.22 -12.92 -16.41
N SER A 32 -3.08 -12.56 -15.12
CA SER A 32 -2.66 -11.21 -14.69
C SER A 32 -1.14 -11.04 -14.49
N PHE A 33 -0.35 -12.12 -14.55
CA PHE A 33 1.10 -12.06 -14.30
C PHE A 33 1.96 -11.85 -15.55
N ILE A 34 1.36 -11.88 -16.75
CA ILE A 34 2.07 -11.79 -18.03
C ILE A 34 2.08 -10.34 -18.53
N ASN A 35 2.95 -9.52 -17.94
CA ASN A 35 3.69 -8.41 -18.58
C ASN A 35 4.46 -7.61 -17.50
N LYS A 36 5.54 -8.21 -17.01
CA LYS A 36 6.50 -7.56 -16.09
C LYS A 36 7.67 -6.95 -16.86
N ASP A 37 7.40 -5.85 -17.56
CA ASP A 37 8.47 -4.90 -17.89
C ASP A 37 8.80 -4.03 -16.67
N MET A 38 10.01 -3.46 -16.67
CA MET A 38 10.57 -2.74 -15.52
C MET A 38 9.84 -1.43 -15.16
N ASN A 39 8.82 -1.05 -15.93
CA ASN A 39 7.89 0.07 -15.69
C ASN A 39 6.50 -0.40 -15.18
N SER A 40 6.34 -1.67 -14.81
CA SER A 40 5.06 -2.23 -14.34
C SER A 40 4.59 -1.57 -13.02
N PHE A 41 3.38 -1.03 -13.04
CA PHE A 41 2.66 -0.50 -11.90
C PHE A 41 1.30 -1.17 -11.76
N THR A 42 0.91 -1.47 -10.52
CA THR A 42 -0.38 -2.12 -10.25
C THR A 42 -1.46 -1.05 -10.16
N LYS A 43 -2.28 -0.91 -11.22
CA LYS A 43 -3.45 -0.01 -11.19
C LYS A 43 -4.58 -0.63 -10.36
N ARG A 44 -4.91 -0.01 -9.22
CA ARG A 44 -6.01 -0.38 -8.33
C ARG A 44 -7.16 0.64 -8.46
N ARG A 45 -8.37 0.19 -8.12
CA ARG A 45 -9.52 1.05 -7.80
C ARG A 45 -9.80 0.87 -6.31
N SER A 46 -10.22 1.93 -5.65
CA SER A 46 -10.57 1.98 -4.22
C SER A 46 -11.71 1.01 -3.86
N PHE A 47 -12.51 0.66 -4.86
CA PHE A 47 -13.44 -0.46 -4.83
C PHE A 47 -12.88 -1.54 -5.77
N LYS A 48 -12.33 -2.63 -5.23
CA LYS A 48 -11.85 -3.77 -6.03
C LYS A 48 -12.26 -5.12 -5.43
N ASN A 49 -12.49 -6.07 -6.33
CA ASN A 49 -13.10 -7.37 -6.07
C ASN A 49 -12.37 -8.23 -5.03
N LEU A 50 -13.14 -9.09 -4.36
CA LEU A 50 -12.70 -10.12 -3.41
C LEU A 50 -11.65 -11.12 -3.96
N ASN A 51 -11.41 -11.14 -5.27
CA ASN A 51 -10.55 -12.11 -5.95
C ASN A 51 -9.05 -11.70 -5.97
N ASP A 52 -8.70 -10.50 -5.51
CA ASP A 52 -7.30 -10.06 -5.43
C ASP A 52 -6.63 -10.68 -4.17
N LEU A 53 -5.63 -11.54 -4.39
CA LEU A 53 -4.90 -12.23 -3.31
C LEU A 53 -4.18 -11.26 -2.35
N GLU A 54 -3.87 -10.04 -2.78
CA GLU A 54 -3.25 -9.03 -1.93
C GLU A 54 -4.27 -8.30 -1.05
N SER A 55 -5.56 -8.37 -1.41
CA SER A 55 -6.67 -7.92 -0.57
C SER A 55 -6.73 -8.66 0.77
N LYS A 56 -6.25 -9.93 0.83
CA LYS A 56 -6.10 -10.70 2.09
C LYS A 56 -5.20 -10.09 3.14
N PHE A 57 -4.31 -9.17 2.78
CA PHE A 57 -3.44 -8.48 3.74
C PHE A 57 -3.85 -7.03 3.98
N GLY A 58 -4.84 -6.52 3.23
CA GLY A 58 -5.29 -5.12 3.27
C GLY A 58 -4.23 -4.11 2.83
N SER A 59 -3.19 -4.52 2.07
CA SER A 59 -2.11 -3.62 1.63
C SER A 59 -2.61 -2.37 0.94
N TYR A 60 -3.70 -2.52 0.19
CA TYR A 60 -4.38 -1.46 -0.56
C TYR A 60 -4.80 -0.26 0.32
N PHE A 61 -5.11 -0.46 1.61
CA PHE A 61 -5.38 0.64 2.55
C PHE A 61 -4.12 1.48 2.81
N LEU A 62 -2.98 0.83 3.03
CA LEU A 62 -1.70 1.49 3.25
C LEU A 62 -1.17 2.12 1.95
N GLU A 63 -1.28 1.43 0.82
CA GLU A 63 -0.98 1.99 -0.51
C GLU A 63 -1.74 3.30 -0.75
N LYS A 64 -3.05 3.31 -0.53
CA LYS A 64 -3.87 4.53 -0.69
C LYS A 64 -3.45 5.65 0.27
N LYS A 65 -3.15 5.34 1.54
CA LYS A 65 -2.68 6.32 2.53
C LYS A 65 -1.31 6.91 2.17
N ILE A 66 -0.40 6.08 1.64
CA ILE A 66 0.92 6.51 1.15
C ILE A 66 0.76 7.46 -0.05
N ILE A 67 -0.08 7.12 -1.02
CA ILE A 67 -0.33 7.93 -2.22
C ILE A 67 -1.01 9.25 -1.84
N GLN A 68 -1.96 9.23 -0.89
CA GLN A 68 -2.53 10.44 -0.29
C GLN A 68 -1.46 11.31 0.37
N ALA A 69 -0.61 10.72 1.23
CA ALA A 69 0.44 11.47 1.92
C ALA A 69 1.42 12.13 0.94
N ASP A 70 1.80 11.43 -0.13
CA ASP A 70 2.74 11.91 -1.15
C ASP A 70 2.14 12.98 -2.09
N LEU A 71 0.89 12.79 -2.57
CA LEU A 71 0.25 13.75 -3.48
C LEU A 71 -0.15 15.06 -2.78
N PHE A 72 -0.61 15.01 -1.53
CA PHE A 72 -1.02 16.22 -0.79
C PHE A 72 0.15 16.95 -0.09
N GLN A 73 1.40 16.46 -0.23
CA GLN A 73 2.59 17.06 0.39
C GLN A 73 3.79 17.00 -0.59
N THR A 74 3.82 17.96 -1.51
CA THR A 74 4.71 18.00 -2.69
C THR A 74 6.20 17.95 -2.36
N ASP A 75 6.60 18.33 -1.15
CA ASP A 75 8.02 18.51 -0.81
C ASP A 75 8.63 17.27 -0.14
N LEU A 76 7.83 16.23 0.11
CA LEU A 76 8.29 14.98 0.71
C LEU A 76 9.33 14.29 -0.20
N LYS A 77 10.46 13.92 0.42
CA LYS A 77 11.53 13.11 -0.17
C LYS A 77 11.53 11.69 0.39
N ASN A 78 11.13 11.47 1.63
CA ASN A 78 11.06 10.12 2.20
C ASN A 78 9.74 9.96 2.97
N LEU A 79 9.30 8.71 3.14
CA LEU A 79 8.20 8.33 4.01
C LEU A 79 8.64 7.21 4.95
N VAL A 80 8.36 7.39 6.24
CA VAL A 80 8.57 6.39 7.29
C VAL A 80 7.23 6.10 7.94
N ILE A 81 6.74 4.87 7.76
CA ILE A 81 5.46 4.43 8.31
C ILE A 81 5.70 3.39 9.40
N GLU A 82 5.22 3.65 10.62
CA GLU A 82 5.08 2.61 11.64
C GLU A 82 3.73 1.92 11.47
N ILE A 83 3.73 0.64 11.12
CA ILE A 83 2.54 -0.18 10.94
C ILE A 83 2.33 -0.97 12.24
N ILE A 84 1.16 -0.80 12.86
CA ILE A 84 0.76 -1.49 14.09
C ILE A 84 -0.32 -2.51 13.75
N ALA A 85 -0.21 -3.73 14.26
CA ALA A 85 -1.24 -4.75 14.14
C ALA A 85 -1.53 -5.44 15.48
N THR A 86 -2.81 -5.56 15.83
CA THR A 86 -3.26 -6.45 16.90
C THR A 86 -3.53 -7.83 16.30
N CYS A 87 -2.92 -8.86 16.89
CA CYS A 87 -2.98 -10.25 16.46
C CYS A 87 -4.09 -11.01 17.19
N ASN A 88 -4.49 -12.18 16.67
CA ASN A 88 -5.62 -12.96 17.21
C ASN A 88 -5.46 -13.41 18.67
N ASN A 89 -4.21 -13.47 19.17
CA ASN A 89 -3.88 -13.76 20.58
C ASN A 89 -3.87 -12.50 21.48
N GLY A 90 -4.31 -11.34 20.98
CA GLY A 90 -4.30 -10.06 21.69
C GLY A 90 -2.96 -9.32 21.67
N ASN A 91 -1.87 -9.95 21.22
CA ASN A 91 -0.56 -9.29 21.15
C ASN A 91 -0.56 -8.19 20.09
N THR A 92 0.20 -7.12 20.33
CA THR A 92 0.44 -6.07 19.34
C THR A 92 1.82 -6.23 18.74
N THR A 93 1.89 -6.34 17.42
CA THR A 93 3.14 -6.34 16.64
C THR A 93 3.32 -5.01 15.92
N LYS A 94 4.58 -4.65 15.66
CA LYS A 94 4.97 -3.41 14.97
C LYS A 94 5.96 -3.71 13.86
N SER A 95 5.85 -2.97 12.77
CA SER A 95 6.73 -3.03 11.60
C SER A 95 7.02 -1.61 11.13
N LYS A 96 8.17 -1.37 10.50
CA LYS A 96 8.51 -0.07 9.91
C LYS A 96 8.74 -0.22 8.42
N LEU A 97 8.02 0.59 7.64
CA LEU A 97 8.17 0.71 6.19
C LEU A 97 8.95 1.99 5.88
N PHE A 98 9.99 1.86 5.07
CA PHE A 98 10.82 2.96 4.59
C PHE A 98 10.72 3.07 3.06
N LEU A 99 10.14 4.18 2.60
CA LEU A 99 10.16 4.61 1.20
C LEU A 99 11.11 5.79 1.10
N TYR A 100 12.14 5.66 0.28
CA TYR A 100 13.12 6.72 0.06
C TYR A 100 12.75 7.51 -1.19
N ARG A 101 13.51 8.57 -1.45
CA ARG A 101 13.35 9.49 -2.58
C ARG A 101 12.95 8.85 -3.90
N LYS A 102 13.60 7.76 -4.31
CA LYS A 102 13.28 7.08 -5.58
C LYS A 102 11.89 6.44 -5.59
N GLU A 103 11.44 5.87 -4.48
CA GLU A 103 10.09 5.30 -4.39
C GLU A 103 9.02 6.40 -4.29
N VAL A 104 9.27 7.45 -3.50
CA VAL A 104 8.37 8.61 -3.37
C VAL A 104 8.19 9.32 -4.71
N GLU A 105 9.29 9.69 -5.39
CA GLU A 105 9.25 10.29 -6.74
C GLU A 105 8.56 9.37 -7.78
N ALA A 106 8.72 8.05 -7.68
CA ALA A 106 8.06 7.09 -8.58
C ALA A 106 6.55 6.98 -8.32
N ILE A 107 6.10 7.03 -7.06
CA ILE A 107 4.68 7.06 -6.70
C ILE A 107 4.03 8.34 -7.24
N ARG A 108 4.63 9.50 -6.93
CA ARG A 108 4.14 10.81 -7.39
C ARG A 108 4.04 10.93 -8.90
N LYS A 109 5.00 10.36 -9.65
CA LYS A 109 5.05 10.46 -11.11
C LYS A 109 3.90 9.73 -11.83
N ILE A 110 3.30 8.70 -11.21
CA ILE A 110 2.29 7.85 -11.87
C ILE A 110 0.86 8.06 -11.34
N ASN A 111 0.70 8.88 -10.31
CA ASN A 111 -0.60 9.23 -9.71
C ASN A 111 -0.86 10.73 -9.85
N ASP A 112 -2.13 11.09 -9.89
CA ASP A 112 -2.61 12.46 -9.83
C ASP A 112 -3.81 12.54 -8.88
N ILE A 113 -4.20 13.77 -8.53
CA ILE A 113 -5.24 14.00 -7.53
C ILE A 113 -6.63 13.62 -8.08
N ASP A 114 -6.87 13.76 -9.38
CA ASP A 114 -8.16 13.51 -10.00
C ASP A 114 -8.44 12.00 -10.11
N ASP A 115 -7.46 11.20 -10.56
CA ASP A 115 -7.47 9.72 -10.49
C ASP A 115 -7.78 9.30 -9.04
N LEU A 116 -7.05 9.85 -8.05
CA LEU A 116 -7.19 9.48 -6.63
C LEU A 116 -8.56 9.83 -6.04
N VAL A 117 -9.16 10.97 -6.42
CA VAL A 117 -10.51 11.39 -6.01
C VAL A 117 -11.59 10.54 -6.70
N ALA A 118 -11.40 10.18 -7.98
CA ALA A 118 -12.19 9.16 -8.66
C ALA A 118 -11.98 7.74 -8.08
N GLY A 119 -11.04 7.59 -7.15
CA GLY A 119 -10.74 6.37 -6.43
C GLY A 119 -9.76 5.44 -7.16
N GLU A 120 -9.16 5.86 -8.27
CA GLU A 120 -8.12 5.13 -9.00
C GLU A 120 -6.74 5.49 -8.45
N TYR A 121 -5.82 4.52 -8.38
CA TYR A 121 -4.43 4.80 -8.02
C TYR A 121 -3.52 3.68 -8.52
N LYS A 122 -2.21 3.96 -8.53
CA LYS A 122 -1.19 3.08 -9.10
C LYS A 122 -0.02 2.98 -8.11
N THR A 123 0.35 1.76 -7.74
CA THR A 123 1.52 1.53 -6.88
C THR A 123 2.67 0.98 -7.74
N PRO A 124 3.88 1.57 -7.71
CA PRO A 124 5.05 0.98 -8.38
C PRO A 124 5.39 -0.39 -7.77
N PHE A 125 5.70 -1.39 -8.60
CA PHE A 125 5.91 -2.78 -8.15
C PHE A 125 6.89 -2.92 -6.97
N LEU A 126 7.99 -2.16 -6.93
CA LEU A 126 8.96 -2.21 -5.82
C LEU A 126 8.41 -1.62 -4.52
N ALA A 127 7.57 -0.58 -4.59
CA ALA A 127 6.90 0.00 -3.42
C ALA A 127 5.82 -0.95 -2.89
N GLU A 128 5.04 -1.56 -3.79
CA GLU A 128 4.07 -2.61 -3.50
C GLU A 128 4.71 -3.82 -2.79
N GLN A 129 5.84 -4.33 -3.31
CA GLN A 129 6.59 -5.40 -2.66
C GLN A 129 7.06 -5.04 -1.25
N LYS A 130 7.55 -3.81 -1.04
CA LYS A 130 7.95 -3.32 0.28
C LYS A 130 6.75 -3.24 1.24
N ILE A 131 5.64 -2.65 0.81
CA ILE A 131 4.39 -2.56 1.59
C ILE A 131 3.90 -3.96 1.99
N SER A 132 3.79 -4.86 1.00
CA SER A 132 3.37 -6.26 1.18
C SER A 132 4.27 -6.99 2.19
N SER A 133 5.59 -6.79 2.12
CA SER A 133 6.56 -7.40 3.04
C SER A 133 6.45 -6.84 4.46
N SER A 134 6.34 -5.51 4.61
CA SER A 134 6.19 -4.86 5.92
C SER A 134 4.88 -5.25 6.63
N ILE A 135 3.81 -5.56 5.89
CA ILE A 135 2.54 -6.06 6.45
C ILE A 135 2.58 -7.57 6.75
N LYS A 136 3.21 -8.37 5.88
CA LYS A 136 3.42 -9.81 6.12
C LYS A 136 4.32 -10.09 7.32
N ALA A 137 5.18 -9.14 7.69
CA ALA A 137 6.03 -9.21 8.88
C ALA A 137 5.28 -9.12 10.22
N LEU A 138 3.96 -8.89 10.22
CA LEU A 138 3.13 -8.69 11.40
C LEU A 138 2.29 -9.93 11.70
N CYS A 139 2.16 -10.26 12.99
CA CYS A 139 1.37 -11.39 13.49
C CYS A 139 1.75 -12.76 12.91
N PHE A 140 3.05 -13.09 12.99
CA PHE A 140 3.54 -14.47 12.90
C PHE A 140 3.19 -15.29 14.16
#